data_AF-A0A6V8N7H9-F1
#
_entry.id   AF-A0A6V8N7H9-F1
#
_cell.length_a   1.000
_cell.length_b   1.000
_cell.length_c   1.000
_cell.angle_alpha   90.00
_cell.angle_beta   90.00
_cell.angle_gamma   90.00
#
_symmetry.space_group_name_H-M   'P 1'
#
loop_
_entity.id
_entity.type
_entity.pdbx_description
1 polymer ?
#
loop_
_entity_poly.entity_id
_entity_poly.type
_entity_poly.pdbx_seq_one_letter_code
_entity_poly.pdbx_strand_id
1 'polypeptide(L)'
;MPENGLIAVNVPLDPLRLGALSTRTTHPFYIARWNDALEGLGLNGHIENPYWDKTKGEMVAACINGTLLRRLIPSSLSCASPTKGRWQGLGTQHCGYCLPCIIRRAAILNGLRPDPDPTVYTVDDLTARVLDTRQAEGVQIRSFQLAIDRLHRRPGLAPILIHKPGPLFDESPARQAAIAGVYQRGLEEVGMLLAGVRTRPT
;
A
#
# COMPACT_ATOMS: atom_id res chain seq x y z
N MET A 1 -1.83 -5.74 -13.21
CA MET A 1 -0.76 -5.82 -12.19
C MET A 1 -1.34 -5.78 -10.78
N PRO A 2 -0.91 -6.67 -9.86
CA PRO A 2 -1.51 -6.84 -8.54
C PRO A 2 -1.12 -5.73 -7.53
N GLU A 3 0.10 -5.21 -7.61
CA GLU A 3 0.63 -4.18 -6.69
C GLU A 3 0.76 -2.84 -7.42
N ASN A 4 0.20 -1.75 -6.89
CA ASN A 4 0.33 -0.39 -7.44
C ASN A 4 0.39 0.65 -6.31
N GLY A 5 0.72 1.90 -6.62
CA GLY A 5 0.79 2.98 -5.65
C GLY A 5 1.88 2.77 -4.59
N LEU A 6 1.57 3.05 -3.33
CA LEU A 6 2.53 2.99 -2.22
C LEU A 6 3.31 1.67 -2.15
N ILE A 7 2.64 0.53 -2.39
CA ILE A 7 3.27 -0.80 -2.36
C ILE A 7 4.10 -1.13 -3.59
N ALA A 8 3.87 -0.48 -4.74
CA ALA A 8 4.73 -0.67 -5.91
C ALA A 8 6.08 0.02 -5.73
N VAL A 9 6.11 1.14 -4.99
CA VAL A 9 7.37 1.78 -4.59
C VAL A 9 8.08 0.93 -3.54
N ASN A 10 7.34 0.33 -2.59
CA ASN A 10 7.85 -0.62 -1.59
C ASN A 10 8.98 -0.06 -0.69
N VAL A 11 8.90 1.23 -0.34
CA VAL A 11 9.84 1.87 0.60
C VAL A 11 9.69 1.23 2.00
N PRO A 12 10.79 0.81 2.66
CA PRO A 12 10.75 0.28 4.01
C PRO A 12 10.09 1.24 5.00
N LEU A 13 9.03 0.79 5.67
CA LEU A 13 8.29 1.56 6.68
C LEU A 13 9.09 1.74 7.99
N ASP A 14 9.92 0.75 8.31
CA ASP A 14 10.79 0.73 9.49
C ASP A 14 12.23 0.45 9.03
N PRO A 15 13.25 1.21 9.49
CA PRO A 15 14.66 0.93 9.20
C PRO A 15 15.10 -0.52 9.47
N LEU A 16 14.50 -1.20 10.44
CA LEU A 16 14.81 -2.58 10.81
C LEU A 16 14.07 -3.63 9.96
N ARG A 17 13.14 -3.20 9.09
CA ARG A 17 12.34 -4.08 8.23
C ARG A 17 12.58 -3.75 6.77
N LEU A 18 13.65 -4.29 6.21
CA LEU A 18 13.81 -4.34 4.76
C LEU A 18 12.76 -5.32 4.21
N GLY A 19 11.80 -4.80 3.43
CA GLY A 19 10.76 -5.62 2.80
C GLY A 19 11.36 -6.72 1.91
N ALA A 20 10.70 -7.87 1.85
CA ALA A 20 11.13 -9.00 1.03
C ALA A 20 11.21 -8.61 -0.46
N LEU A 21 12.18 -9.15 -1.20
CA LEU A 21 12.34 -8.88 -2.63
C LEU A 21 11.13 -9.35 -3.46
N SER A 22 10.40 -10.35 -2.96
CA SER A 22 9.18 -10.89 -3.58
C SER A 22 8.01 -9.90 -3.66
N THR A 23 8.10 -8.74 -3.01
CA THR A 23 7.08 -7.66 -3.09
C THR A 23 7.53 -6.47 -3.94
N ARG A 24 8.54 -6.65 -4.81
CA ARG A 24 9.04 -5.61 -5.76
C ARG A 24 8.67 -5.92 -7.21
N THR A 25 7.69 -6.80 -7.43
CA THR A 25 7.33 -7.29 -8.77
C THR A 25 6.80 -6.21 -9.71
N THR A 26 6.42 -5.06 -9.14
CA THR A 26 5.85 -3.91 -9.86
C THR A 26 6.71 -2.66 -9.71
N HIS A 27 7.89 -2.79 -9.09
CA HIS A 27 8.86 -1.71 -8.97
C HIS A 27 9.41 -1.34 -10.37
N PRO A 28 9.64 -0.05 -10.67
CA PRO A 28 10.05 0.39 -12.02
C PRO A 28 11.28 -0.36 -12.57
N PHE A 29 12.33 -0.51 -11.75
CA PHE A 29 13.49 -1.32 -12.12
C PHE A 29 13.17 -2.76 -12.51
N TYR A 30 12.26 -3.42 -11.77
CA TYR A 30 11.92 -4.81 -12.06
C TYR A 30 11.18 -4.94 -13.38
N ILE A 31 10.27 -3.99 -13.67
CA ILE A 31 9.58 -3.90 -14.96
C ILE A 31 10.58 -3.64 -16.10
N ALA A 32 11.54 -2.73 -15.91
CA ALA A 32 12.59 -2.48 -16.89
C ALA A 32 13.41 -3.74 -17.20
N ARG A 33 13.88 -4.47 -16.17
CA ARG A 33 14.63 -5.73 -16.36
C ARG A 33 13.79 -6.83 -17.04
N TRP A 34 12.48 -6.86 -16.82
CA TRP A 34 11.60 -7.77 -17.56
C TRP A 34 11.47 -7.38 -19.03
N ASN A 35 11.37 -6.09 -19.34
CA ASN A 35 11.32 -5.63 -20.72
C ASN A 35 12.64 -5.91 -21.45
N ASP A 36 13.79 -5.73 -20.79
CA ASP A 36 15.10 -6.12 -21.34
C ASP A 36 15.14 -7.63 -21.66
N ALA A 37 14.56 -8.47 -20.80
CA ALA A 37 14.50 -9.91 -21.02
C ALA A 37 13.57 -10.30 -22.19
N LEU A 38 12.43 -9.63 -22.33
CA LEU A 38 11.52 -9.83 -23.47
C LEU A 38 12.20 -9.47 -24.79
N GLU A 39 12.90 -8.33 -24.82
CA GLU A 39 13.68 -7.90 -25.98
C GLU A 39 14.80 -8.89 -26.32
N GLY A 40 15.58 -9.32 -25.33
CA GLY A 40 16.66 -10.30 -25.51
C GLY A 40 16.17 -11.67 -26.01
N LEU A 41 14.92 -12.02 -25.74
CA LEU A 41 14.27 -13.25 -26.24
C LEU A 41 13.60 -13.07 -27.61
N GLY A 42 13.60 -11.86 -28.18
CA GLY A 42 12.90 -11.54 -29.42
C GLY A 42 11.37 -11.62 -29.30
N LEU A 43 10.84 -11.47 -28.09
CA LEU A 43 9.40 -11.51 -27.84
C LEU A 43 8.79 -10.12 -28.05
N ASN A 44 7.78 -10.03 -28.91
CA ASN A 44 7.04 -8.79 -29.13
C ASN A 44 6.03 -8.56 -28.00
N GLY A 45 6.53 -8.09 -26.85
CA GLY A 45 5.73 -7.77 -25.67
C GLY A 45 6.39 -6.68 -24.84
N HIS A 46 5.57 -5.86 -24.18
CA HIS A 46 6.02 -4.81 -23.28
C HIS A 46 5.15 -4.80 -22.02
N ILE A 47 5.80 -4.77 -20.87
CA ILE A 47 5.13 -4.70 -19.57
C ILE A 47 5.15 -3.24 -19.13
N GLU A 48 3.96 -2.70 -18.89
CA GLU A 48 3.77 -1.37 -18.32
C GLU A 48 2.84 -1.41 -17.11
N ASN A 49 3.09 -0.51 -16.16
CA ASN A 49 2.15 -0.25 -15.07
C ASN A 49 1.34 1.02 -15.38
N PRO A 50 0.07 0.93 -15.81
CA PRO A 50 -0.72 2.11 -16.16
C PRO A 50 -1.06 3.00 -14.94
N TYR A 51 -0.82 2.51 -13.71
CA TYR A 51 -1.10 3.22 -12.46
C TYR A 51 0.16 3.62 -11.71
N TRP A 52 1.31 3.71 -12.39
CA TRP A 52 2.60 4.02 -11.77
C TRP A 52 2.61 5.38 -11.06
N ASP A 53 1.83 6.35 -11.54
CA ASP A 53 1.74 7.74 -11.05
C ASP A 53 0.61 7.96 -10.04
N LYS A 54 -0.10 6.90 -9.64
CA LYS A 54 -1.31 6.99 -8.81
C LYS A 54 -1.18 6.27 -7.48
N THR A 55 -1.73 6.86 -6.43
CA THR A 55 -2.04 6.16 -5.18
C THR A 55 -3.23 5.24 -5.35
N LYS A 56 -3.47 4.36 -4.38
CA LYS A 56 -4.64 3.47 -4.43
C LYS A 56 -5.94 4.25 -4.21
N GLY A 57 -5.96 5.29 -3.38
CA GLY A 57 -7.13 6.17 -3.24
C GLY A 57 -7.41 6.96 -4.53
N GLU A 58 -6.39 7.48 -5.21
CA GLU A 58 -6.52 8.12 -6.53
C GLU A 58 -7.10 7.15 -7.57
N MET A 59 -6.70 5.88 -7.57
CA MET A 59 -7.28 4.85 -8.44
C MET A 59 -8.76 4.60 -8.16
N VAL A 60 -9.16 4.57 -6.88
CA VAL A 60 -10.56 4.39 -6.48
C VAL A 60 -11.39 5.60 -6.89
N ALA A 61 -10.90 6.82 -6.64
CA ALA A 61 -11.58 8.07 -6.98
C ALA A 61 -11.73 8.26 -8.50
N ALA A 62 -10.71 7.88 -9.28
CA ALA A 62 -10.71 8.01 -10.73
C ALA A 62 -11.40 6.84 -11.46
N CYS A 63 -11.98 5.87 -10.74
CA CYS A 63 -12.64 4.73 -11.36
C CYS A 63 -13.90 5.18 -12.11
N ILE A 64 -13.86 5.09 -13.44
CA ILE A 64 -14.97 5.49 -14.33
C ILE A 64 -16.29 4.81 -13.95
N ASN A 65 -16.25 3.54 -13.52
CA ASN A 65 -17.44 2.79 -13.10
C ASN A 65 -17.49 2.63 -11.57
N GLY A 66 -17.64 3.77 -10.87
CA GLY A 66 -17.72 3.80 -9.40
C GLY A 66 -18.85 2.94 -8.82
N THR A 67 -19.99 2.83 -9.52
CA THR A 67 -21.12 1.97 -9.09
C THR A 67 -20.72 0.50 -9.09
N LEU A 68 -20.08 0.02 -10.15
CA LEU A 68 -19.58 -1.36 -10.20
C LEU A 68 -18.49 -1.59 -9.15
N LEU A 69 -17.56 -0.63 -9.01
CA LEU A 69 -16.50 -0.72 -8.00
C LEU A 69 -17.10 -0.90 -6.59
N ARG A 70 -18.06 -0.07 -6.20
CA ARG A 70 -18.75 -0.17 -4.90
C ARG A 70 -19.40 -1.52 -4.68
N ARG A 71 -20.04 -2.07 -5.71
CA ARG A 71 -20.66 -3.41 -5.66
C ARG A 71 -19.61 -4.53 -5.49
N LEU A 72 -18.42 -4.37 -6.07
CA LEU A 72 -17.35 -5.37 -6.05
C LEU A 72 -16.41 -5.25 -4.84
N ILE A 73 -16.38 -4.11 -4.15
CA ILE A 73 -15.51 -3.94 -2.98
C ILE A 73 -15.74 -5.06 -1.96
N PRO A 74 -16.96 -5.36 -1.48
CA PRO A 74 -17.19 -6.41 -0.49
C PRO A 74 -16.77 -7.82 -0.95
N SER A 75 -16.79 -8.11 -2.26
CA SER A 75 -16.44 -9.42 -2.81
C SER A 75 -14.97 -9.56 -3.21
N SER A 76 -14.21 -8.46 -3.24
CA SER A 76 -12.78 -8.46 -3.56
C SER A 76 -11.91 -8.77 -2.34
N LEU A 77 -10.78 -9.45 -2.52
CA LEU A 77 -9.90 -9.87 -1.43
C LEU A 77 -8.49 -9.28 -1.58
N SER A 78 -8.00 -8.61 -0.54
CA SER A 78 -6.63 -8.05 -0.49
C SER A 78 -5.81 -8.59 0.68
N CYS A 79 -6.48 -9.15 1.69
CA CYS A 79 -5.84 -9.58 2.93
C CYS A 79 -4.75 -10.63 2.70
N ALA A 80 -3.57 -10.46 3.32
CA ALA A 80 -2.48 -11.42 3.23
C ALA A 80 -2.75 -12.75 3.99
N SER A 81 -3.74 -12.76 4.89
CA SER A 81 -4.12 -13.94 5.67
C SER A 81 -5.63 -13.94 5.91
N PRO A 82 -6.43 -14.22 4.88
CA PRO A 82 -7.89 -14.04 4.91
C PRO A 82 -8.62 -15.08 5.76
N THR A 83 -7.94 -16.19 6.09
CA THR A 83 -8.47 -17.27 6.93
C THR A 83 -8.08 -17.13 8.40
N LYS A 84 -7.41 -16.04 8.80
CA LYS A 84 -6.91 -15.85 10.17
C LYS A 84 -8.04 -15.78 11.20
N GLY A 85 -9.21 -15.30 10.80
CA GLY A 85 -10.42 -15.25 11.63
C GLY A 85 -11.01 -16.63 11.96
N ARG A 86 -10.58 -17.70 11.29
CA ARG A 86 -11.11 -19.07 11.52
C ARG A 86 -11.00 -19.52 12.98
N TRP A 87 -9.94 -19.09 13.68
CA TRP A 87 -9.71 -19.43 15.09
C TRP A 87 -10.71 -18.75 16.03
N GLN A 88 -11.45 -17.75 15.53
CA GLN A 88 -12.52 -17.03 16.22
C GLN A 88 -13.91 -17.46 15.69
N GLY A 89 -14.00 -18.53 14.88
CA GLY A 89 -15.24 -18.98 14.25
C GLY A 89 -15.67 -18.15 13.04
N LEU A 90 -14.83 -17.23 12.54
CA LEU A 90 -15.14 -16.38 11.40
C LEU A 90 -14.75 -17.05 10.08
N GLY A 91 -15.50 -16.73 9.02
CA GLY A 91 -15.19 -17.15 7.66
C GLY A 91 -14.00 -16.40 7.05
N THR A 92 -13.84 -16.54 5.74
CA THR A 92 -12.87 -15.76 4.96
C THR A 92 -13.27 -14.28 4.96
N GLN A 93 -12.44 -13.42 5.55
CA GLN A 93 -12.63 -11.97 5.57
C GLN A 93 -11.31 -11.23 5.75
N HIS A 94 -11.32 -9.90 5.63
CA HIS A 94 -10.13 -9.08 5.82
C HIS A 94 -9.80 -8.97 7.31
N CYS A 95 -8.53 -9.05 7.70
CA CYS A 95 -8.17 -8.95 9.11
C CYS A 95 -8.22 -7.52 9.65
N GLY A 96 -8.09 -6.52 8.78
CA GLY A 96 -8.19 -5.09 9.14
C GLY A 96 -6.87 -4.41 9.51
N TYR A 97 -5.78 -5.17 9.75
CA TYR A 97 -4.51 -4.62 10.27
C TYR A 97 -3.24 -5.09 9.53
N CYS A 98 -3.32 -6.05 8.61
CA CYS A 98 -2.16 -6.40 7.78
C CYS A 98 -1.86 -5.30 6.75
N LEU A 99 -0.64 -5.27 6.21
CA LEU A 99 -0.20 -4.24 5.24
C LEU A 99 -1.21 -4.03 4.09
N PRO A 100 -1.66 -5.07 3.36
CA PRO A 100 -2.69 -4.88 2.34
C PRO A 100 -4.04 -4.38 2.86
N CYS A 101 -4.46 -4.77 4.06
CA CYS A 101 -5.72 -4.29 4.65
C CYS A 101 -5.64 -2.81 5.01
N ILE A 102 -4.52 -2.35 5.59
CA ILE A 102 -4.32 -0.94 5.93
C ILE A 102 -4.36 -0.07 4.67
N ILE A 103 -3.64 -0.49 3.63
CA ILE A 103 -3.59 0.26 2.36
C ILE A 103 -4.96 0.24 1.66
N ARG A 104 -5.66 -0.89 1.68
CA ARG A 104 -7.02 -0.99 1.15
C ARG A 104 -7.97 -0.03 1.87
N ARG A 105 -7.98 -0.06 3.21
CA ARG A 105 -8.83 0.81 4.04
C ARG A 105 -8.54 2.27 3.75
N ALA A 106 -7.26 2.65 3.66
CA ALA A 106 -6.84 3.99 3.33
C ALA A 106 -7.31 4.40 1.92
N ALA A 107 -7.16 3.52 0.93
CA ALA A 107 -7.60 3.77 -0.43
C ALA A 107 -9.11 3.98 -0.53
N ILE A 108 -9.90 3.11 0.11
CA ILE A 108 -11.37 3.21 0.09
C ILE A 108 -11.83 4.45 0.85
N LEU A 109 -11.26 4.71 2.04
CA LEU A 109 -11.56 5.89 2.85
C LEU A 109 -11.30 7.20 2.12
N ASN A 110 -10.29 7.25 1.25
CA ASN A 110 -9.96 8.46 0.50
C ASN A 110 -10.71 8.54 -0.84
N GLY A 111 -10.84 7.41 -1.55
CA GLY A 111 -11.39 7.38 -2.90
C GLY A 111 -12.91 7.31 -2.99
N LEU A 112 -13.62 6.84 -1.95
CA LEU A 112 -15.09 6.77 -1.95
C LEU A 112 -15.78 7.90 -1.19
N ARG A 113 -15.04 8.89 -0.65
CA ARG A 113 -15.65 9.94 0.18
C ARG A 113 -16.86 10.59 -0.52
N PRO A 114 -17.96 10.85 0.23
CA PRO A 114 -18.11 10.69 1.68
C PRO A 114 -18.57 9.29 2.13
N ASP A 115 -18.69 8.32 1.23
CA ASP A 115 -19.31 7.03 1.54
C ASP A 115 -18.40 6.12 2.37
N PRO A 116 -18.98 5.27 3.24
CA PRO A 116 -18.22 4.36 4.09
C PRO A 116 -17.59 3.20 3.30
N ASP A 117 -16.55 2.59 3.87
CA ASP A 117 -15.99 1.33 3.37
C ASP A 117 -16.96 0.18 3.66
N PRO A 118 -17.53 -0.51 2.65
CA PRO A 118 -18.47 -1.62 2.85
C PRO A 118 -17.78 -2.96 3.13
N THR A 119 -16.44 -2.98 3.28
CA THR A 119 -15.68 -4.21 3.55
C THR A 119 -15.82 -4.64 5.01
N VAL A 120 -16.04 -5.94 5.24
CA VAL A 120 -16.04 -6.52 6.59
C VAL A 120 -14.62 -6.82 7.05
N TYR A 121 -14.25 -6.30 8.22
CA TYR A 121 -12.94 -6.54 8.85
C TYR A 121 -13.08 -7.29 10.19
N THR A 122 -12.14 -8.18 10.50
CA THR A 122 -12.05 -8.82 11.83
C THR A 122 -11.74 -7.80 12.92
N VAL A 123 -10.79 -6.90 12.67
CA VAL A 123 -10.55 -5.71 13.50
C VAL A 123 -11.14 -4.52 12.75
N ASP A 124 -12.40 -4.23 13.05
CA ASP A 124 -13.16 -3.19 12.38
C ASP A 124 -12.70 -1.79 12.79
N ASP A 125 -12.78 -1.46 14.07
CA ASP A 125 -12.31 -0.17 14.60
C ASP A 125 -10.89 -0.25 15.15
N LEU A 126 -9.94 0.42 14.48
CA LEU A 126 -8.55 0.52 14.92
C LEU A 126 -8.35 1.45 16.14
N THR A 127 -9.34 2.28 16.46
CA THR A 127 -9.32 3.23 17.56
C THR A 127 -9.94 2.68 18.85
N ALA A 128 -10.73 1.59 18.74
CA ALA A 128 -11.45 0.97 19.84
C ALA A 128 -10.57 0.58 21.04
N ARG A 129 -9.29 0.28 20.82
CA ARG A 129 -8.32 -0.03 21.87
C ARG A 129 -6.91 0.37 21.47
N VAL A 130 -6.01 0.42 22.46
CA VAL A 130 -4.58 0.54 22.18
C VAL A 130 -4.06 -0.79 21.66
N LEU A 131 -3.38 -0.78 20.50
CA LEU A 131 -2.88 -1.99 19.85
C LEU A 131 -1.46 -2.31 20.31
N ASP A 132 -1.21 -3.56 20.75
CA ASP A 132 0.11 -4.01 21.21
C ASP A 132 1.09 -4.09 20.03
N THR A 133 2.17 -3.29 20.06
CA THR A 133 3.19 -3.27 19.00
C THR A 133 4.02 -4.54 18.90
N ARG A 134 3.95 -5.42 19.91
CA ARG A 134 4.58 -6.76 19.89
C ARG A 134 3.69 -7.81 19.22
N GLN A 135 2.43 -7.49 18.96
CA GLN A 135 1.45 -8.38 18.33
C GLN A 135 1.21 -8.01 16.87
N ALA A 136 0.63 -8.95 16.12
CA ALA A 136 0.37 -8.78 14.69
C ALA A 136 -0.53 -7.57 14.38
N GLU A 137 -1.45 -7.24 15.29
CA GLU A 137 -2.40 -6.12 15.17
C GLU A 137 -1.72 -4.75 15.26
N GLY A 138 -0.72 -4.59 16.13
CA GLY A 138 -0.05 -3.29 16.33
C GLY A 138 1.21 -3.08 15.50
N VAL A 139 1.91 -4.16 15.10
CA VAL A 139 3.25 -4.02 14.51
C VAL A 139 3.26 -3.29 13.16
N GLN A 140 2.27 -3.56 12.28
CA GLN A 140 2.19 -2.91 10.97
C GLN A 140 1.71 -1.46 11.10
N ILE A 141 0.74 -1.22 11.98
CA ILE A 141 0.22 0.13 12.25
C ILE A 141 1.33 1.02 12.81
N ARG A 142 2.10 0.52 13.77
CA ARG A 142 3.26 1.24 14.31
C ARG A 142 4.28 1.57 13.23
N SER A 143 4.56 0.63 12.32
CA SER A 143 5.49 0.84 11.22
C SER A 143 5.04 1.99 10.31
N PHE A 144 3.74 2.06 9.97
CA PHE A 144 3.19 3.19 9.21
C PHE A 144 3.26 4.50 9.99
N GLN A 145 2.89 4.52 11.27
CA GLN A 145 2.97 5.72 12.10
C GLN A 145 4.39 6.29 12.12
N LEU A 146 5.41 5.44 12.28
CA LEU A 146 6.82 5.85 12.22
C LEU A 146 7.22 6.39 10.84
N ALA A 147 6.79 5.75 9.76
CA ALA A 147 7.09 6.19 8.39
C ALA A 147 6.46 7.56 8.10
N ILE A 148 5.19 7.75 8.48
CA ILE A 148 4.44 8.99 8.33
C ILE A 148 5.08 10.11 9.16
N ASP A 149 5.34 9.88 10.45
CA ASP A 149 5.98 10.87 11.33
C ASP A 149 7.36 11.29 10.80
N ARG A 150 8.14 10.32 10.31
CA ARG A 150 9.45 10.57 9.71
C ARG A 150 9.33 11.49 8.50
N LEU A 151 8.36 11.24 7.62
CA LEU A 151 8.19 12.02 6.40
C LEU A 151 7.61 13.40 6.68
N HIS A 152 6.66 13.53 7.61
CA HIS A 152 6.15 14.84 8.07
C HIS A 152 7.27 15.71 8.65
N ARG A 153 8.19 15.14 9.45
CA ARG A 153 9.33 15.89 10.01
C ARG A 153 10.35 16.28 8.95
N ARG A 154 10.52 15.48 7.90
CA ARG A 154 11.52 15.71 6.84
C ARG A 154 10.98 15.28 5.47
N PRO A 155 10.14 16.11 4.82
CA PRO A 155 9.52 15.75 3.53
C PRO A 155 10.53 15.50 2.42
N GLY A 156 11.68 16.21 2.44
CA GLY A 156 12.79 16.01 1.51
C GLY A 156 13.42 14.61 1.54
N LEU A 157 13.03 13.74 2.48
CA LEU A 157 13.42 12.33 2.46
C LEU A 157 12.69 11.52 1.40
N ALA A 158 11.50 11.91 0.93
CA ALA A 158 10.77 11.16 -0.10
C ALA A 158 11.63 10.83 -1.34
N PRO A 159 12.22 11.82 -2.05
CA PRO A 159 13.04 11.54 -3.23
C PRO A 159 14.29 10.69 -2.94
N ILE A 160 14.76 10.67 -1.68
CA ILE A 160 15.91 9.84 -1.29
C ILE A 160 15.47 8.40 -0.99
N LEU A 161 14.34 8.24 -0.29
CA LEU A 161 13.88 6.95 0.21
C LEU A 161 13.34 6.03 -0.89
N ILE A 162 12.83 6.58 -2.00
CA ILE A 162 12.37 5.79 -3.15
C ILE A 162 13.48 4.97 -3.83
N HIS A 163 14.75 5.26 -3.55
CA HIS A 163 15.88 4.47 -4.06
C HIS A 163 16.28 3.30 -3.15
N LYS A 164 15.74 3.22 -1.92
CA LYS A 164 16.02 2.09 -1.01
C LYS A 164 15.55 0.72 -1.54
N PRO A 165 14.37 0.63 -2.19
CA PRO A 165 13.85 -0.64 -2.72
C PRO A 165 14.57 -1.09 -3.99
N GLY A 166 15.26 -0.19 -4.69
CA GLY A 166 16.00 -0.53 -5.88
C GLY A 166 16.47 0.72 -6.61
N PRO A 167 17.40 0.56 -7.56
CA PRO A 167 17.81 1.67 -8.40
C PRO A 167 16.63 2.15 -9.26
N LEU A 168 16.69 3.42 -9.69
CA LEU A 168 15.71 4.03 -10.59
C LEU A 168 16.41 4.70 -11.78
N PHE A 169 17.59 4.23 -12.16
CA PHE A 169 18.39 4.85 -13.22
C PHE A 169 17.76 4.73 -14.61
N ASP A 170 16.84 3.77 -14.81
CA ASP A 170 16.05 3.65 -16.05
C ASP A 170 14.92 4.70 -16.12
N GLU A 171 14.66 5.41 -15.02
CA GLU A 171 13.57 6.37 -14.91
C GLU A 171 14.06 7.80 -15.05
N SER A 172 13.34 8.62 -15.83
CA SER A 172 13.65 10.03 -15.99
C SER A 172 13.54 10.79 -14.66
N PRO A 173 14.25 11.92 -14.48
CA PRO A 173 14.13 12.73 -13.26
C PRO A 173 12.68 13.15 -12.94
N ALA A 174 11.90 13.47 -13.97
CA ALA A 174 10.48 13.79 -13.81
C ALA A 174 9.66 12.59 -13.29
N ARG A 175 9.93 11.39 -13.79
CA ARG A 175 9.26 10.16 -13.35
C ARG A 175 9.67 9.78 -11.93
N GLN A 176 10.94 9.92 -11.56
CA GLN A 176 11.41 9.74 -10.19
C GLN A 176 10.72 10.72 -9.21
N ALA A 177 10.57 11.98 -9.59
CA ALA A 177 9.84 12.97 -8.79
C ALA A 177 8.35 12.59 -8.61
N ALA A 178 7.70 12.09 -9.67
CA ALA A 178 6.32 11.61 -9.59
C ALA A 178 6.19 10.36 -8.69
N ILE A 179 7.14 9.42 -8.75
CA ILE A 179 7.19 8.25 -7.85
C ILE A 179 7.36 8.69 -6.38
N ALA A 180 8.22 9.68 -6.11
CA ALA A 180 8.35 10.26 -4.77
C ALA A 180 7.03 10.91 -4.31
N GLY A 181 6.31 11.57 -5.22
CA GLY A 181 4.97 12.10 -4.97
C GLY A 181 3.96 11.01 -4.61
N VAL A 182 3.93 9.89 -5.33
CA VAL A 182 3.06 8.74 -5.01
C VAL A 182 3.38 8.16 -3.64
N TYR A 183 4.67 8.05 -3.30
CA TYR A 183 5.10 7.60 -1.97
C TYR A 183 4.58 8.52 -0.86
N GLN A 184 4.73 9.84 -1.02
CA GLN A 184 4.26 10.81 -0.04
C GLN A 184 2.74 10.80 0.10
N ARG A 185 1.99 10.97 -1.01
CA ARG A 185 0.52 11.00 -0.99
C ARG A 185 -0.07 9.68 -0.50
N GLY A 186 0.56 8.55 -0.84
CA GLY A 186 0.15 7.23 -0.36
C GLY A 186 0.30 7.07 1.16
N LEU A 187 1.35 7.66 1.76
CA LEU A 187 1.49 7.69 3.23
C LEU A 187 0.48 8.64 3.88
N GLU A 188 0.16 9.76 3.24
CA GLU A 188 -0.88 10.69 3.70
C GLU A 188 -2.27 10.02 3.71
N GLU A 189 -2.61 9.22 2.69
CA GLU A 189 -3.84 8.40 2.67
C GLU A 189 -3.93 7.48 3.88
N VAL A 190 -2.82 6.79 4.20
CA VAL A 190 -2.74 5.93 5.38
C VAL A 190 -2.79 6.74 6.67
N GLY A 191 -2.18 7.91 6.71
CA GLY A 191 -2.24 8.83 7.85
C GLY A 191 -3.67 9.25 8.19
N MET A 192 -4.51 9.50 7.18
CA MET A 192 -5.93 9.80 7.39
C MET A 192 -6.69 8.62 8.01
N LEU A 193 -6.40 7.38 7.61
CA LEU A 193 -6.98 6.19 8.23
C LEU A 193 -6.53 6.01 9.68
N LEU A 194 -5.26 6.29 9.96
CA LEU A 194 -4.64 6.03 11.27
C LEU A 194 -4.80 7.20 12.25
N ALA A 195 -5.53 8.25 11.89
CA ALA A 195 -5.83 9.36 12.77
C ALA A 195 -6.53 8.85 14.06
N GLY A 196 -5.95 9.17 15.22
CA GLY A 196 -6.47 8.74 16.53
C GLY A 196 -6.14 7.30 16.93
N VAL A 197 -5.52 6.49 16.06
CA VAL A 197 -5.12 5.12 16.39
C VAL A 197 -3.92 5.14 17.34
N ARG A 198 -4.04 4.42 18.47
CA ARG A 198 -2.99 4.37 19.51
C ARG A 198 -2.29 3.02 19.50
N THR A 199 -0.96 3.04 19.56
CA THR A 199 -0.12 1.83 19.64
C THR A 199 0.88 1.95 20.79
N ARG A 200 1.11 0.86 21.54
CA ARG A 200 2.14 0.79 22.59
C ARG A 200 2.60 -0.66 22.79
N PRO A 201 3.83 -0.94 23.24
CA PRO A 201 4.15 -2.25 23.77
C PRO A 201 3.39 -2.44 25.09
N THR A 202 2.70 -3.56 25.25
CA THR A 202 2.27 -4.04 26.58
C THR A 202 3.27 -5.03 27.14
#